data_AF-A0A0Q0IIE1-F1
#
_entry.id   AF-A0A0Q0IIE1-F1
#
_cell.length_a   1.000
_cell.length_b   1.000
_cell.length_c   1.000
_cell.angle_alpha   90.00
_cell.angle_beta   90.00
_cell.angle_gamma   90.00
#
_symmetry.space_group_name_H-M   'P 1'
#
loop_
_entity.id
_entity.type
_entity.pdbx_description
1 polymer ?
#
loop_
_entity_poly.entity_id
_entity_poly.type
_entity_poly.pdbx_seq_one_letter_code
_entity_poly.pdbx_strand_id
1 'polypeptide(L)'
;MDYPKSVPGVGLASGKFVDENPATGTPGSLIPAQWGNSVTQEILNVILGAGLVPNEEDVTQLHRAILGLAASDYKKSVRCATTVSIGLSGLQTIDDVTLVAGDRVLVKNQDTASQNWIYVAAAGAWARAQDANESTECTPGHMVPVQAGTKNAGTVWQLVNTTVPVLGTTDLAFERLLGRSGVAAGDYTRVKVNKYGQVEAGSNPTTLSGNGISDAYTKAEVYAKSEVDTRLDSRALADAISYVGIAGGVLGQPYMRRSSDSATCWLQTKLLYAPVQQGTGVGQLNNVVKIGWSDNGLKATVDATDMGTLWYANNFDPGSKANWGSTLAAYGITNAYTKAESDARDLQRVMADSITYVGFASNDVNFPYMRRASDGQVYFLQPRLGFPPIEQGGGPNMSTNKIRLGYNSAGSLRLQVDVTDFGDLTNDYNLPTKLAGLGMSAIGSYAFARVISSQGQVNQGGMIAGSNLIYSSTNGGDGAGNNSGLIGVGTWRAHGAFSSSERTLFQRVS
;
A
#
# COMPACT_ATOMS: atom_id res chain seq x y z
N MET A 1 -10.54 -109.52 50.96
CA MET A 1 -10.22 -110.50 52.00
C MET A 1 -11.32 -110.52 53.04
N ASP A 2 -11.94 -111.68 53.23
CA ASP A 2 -12.90 -112.02 54.29
C ASP A 2 -12.54 -113.43 54.83
N TYR A 3 -13.25 -113.94 55.83
CA TYR A 3 -13.09 -115.33 56.29
C TYR A 3 -13.27 -116.33 55.13
N PRO A 4 -12.50 -117.45 55.09
CA PRO A 4 -12.47 -118.36 53.96
C PRO A 4 -13.70 -119.31 53.91
N LYS A 5 -14.86 -118.76 53.55
CA LYS A 5 -16.15 -119.47 53.48
C LYS A 5 -16.25 -120.38 52.25
N SER A 6 -15.49 -120.11 51.19
CA SER A 6 -15.55 -120.83 49.92
C SER A 6 -14.72 -122.13 49.90
N VAL A 7 -13.77 -122.28 50.81
CA VAL A 7 -12.86 -123.44 50.85
C VAL A 7 -13.50 -124.59 51.65
N PRO A 8 -13.76 -125.76 51.04
CA PRO A 8 -14.34 -126.89 51.75
C PRO A 8 -13.40 -127.43 52.84
N GLY A 9 -13.95 -127.79 54.00
CA GLY A 9 -13.19 -128.45 55.07
C GLY A 9 -12.33 -127.53 55.95
N VAL A 10 -12.46 -126.20 55.85
CA VAL A 10 -11.71 -125.25 56.70
C VAL A 10 -12.23 -125.18 58.14
N GLY A 11 -13.35 -125.85 58.45
CA GLY A 11 -13.85 -126.00 59.81
C GLY A 11 -14.33 -124.69 60.43
N LEU A 12 -15.01 -123.83 59.65
CA LEU A 12 -15.62 -122.60 60.16
C LEU A 12 -17.00 -122.89 60.76
N ALA A 13 -17.33 -122.26 61.89
CA ALA A 13 -18.69 -122.22 62.43
C ALA A 13 -19.18 -120.78 62.50
N SER A 14 -20.41 -120.54 62.03
CA SER A 14 -21.01 -119.19 61.94
C SER A 14 -20.11 -118.15 61.24
N GLY A 15 -19.27 -118.59 60.29
CA GLY A 15 -18.36 -117.73 59.53
C GLY A 15 -17.06 -117.34 60.24
N LYS A 16 -16.69 -118.01 61.34
CA LYS A 16 -15.42 -117.80 62.08
C LYS A 16 -14.68 -119.11 62.32
N PHE A 17 -13.38 -119.02 62.58
CA PHE A 17 -12.58 -120.19 62.96
C PHE A 17 -13.01 -120.69 64.35
N VAL A 18 -13.04 -122.01 64.54
CA VAL A 18 -13.39 -122.70 65.80
C VAL A 18 -12.41 -123.82 66.10
N ASP A 19 -12.11 -124.07 67.36
CA ASP A 19 -11.22 -125.16 67.75
C ASP A 19 -11.96 -126.51 67.74
N GLU A 20 -11.19 -127.61 67.67
CA GLU A 20 -11.76 -128.96 67.69
C GLU A 20 -12.52 -129.21 68.99
N ASN A 21 -13.66 -129.90 68.90
CA ASN A 21 -14.38 -130.38 70.07
C ASN A 21 -14.36 -131.92 70.12
N PRO A 22 -13.45 -132.52 70.91
CA PRO A 22 -13.33 -133.97 71.02
C PRO A 22 -14.57 -134.66 71.58
N ALA A 23 -15.41 -133.95 72.35
CA ALA A 23 -16.60 -134.53 73.00
C ALA A 23 -17.79 -134.68 72.05
N THR A 24 -17.88 -133.84 71.00
CA THR A 24 -18.96 -133.87 70.00
C THR A 24 -18.50 -134.42 68.65
N GLY A 25 -17.23 -134.85 68.55
CA GLY A 25 -16.62 -135.36 67.33
C GLY A 25 -16.57 -134.33 66.19
N THR A 26 -16.66 -133.03 66.52
CA THR A 26 -16.72 -131.95 65.52
C THR A 26 -15.31 -131.52 65.17
N PRO A 27 -14.87 -131.65 63.90
CA PRO A 27 -13.54 -131.24 63.48
C PRO A 27 -13.34 -129.72 63.66
N GLY A 28 -12.19 -129.34 64.20
CA GLY A 28 -11.80 -127.93 64.33
C GLY A 28 -11.31 -127.32 63.03
N SER A 29 -11.09 -126.01 63.06
CA SER A 29 -10.40 -125.27 62.01
C SER A 29 -8.95 -125.71 61.86
N LEU A 30 -8.40 -125.52 60.64
CA LEU A 30 -7.02 -125.89 60.32
C LEU A 30 -5.95 -125.06 61.07
N ILE A 31 -6.35 -123.97 61.72
CA ILE A 31 -5.51 -123.06 62.51
C ILE A 31 -6.22 -122.76 63.84
N PRO A 32 -5.48 -122.40 64.92
CA PRO A 32 -6.10 -122.04 66.20
C PRO A 32 -7.11 -120.91 66.05
N ALA A 33 -8.31 -121.11 66.59
CA ALA A 33 -9.45 -120.22 66.37
C ALA A 33 -9.18 -118.79 66.83
N GLN A 34 -8.56 -118.63 68.01
CA GLN A 34 -8.25 -117.32 68.57
C GLN A 34 -7.31 -116.52 67.66
N TRP A 35 -6.26 -117.15 67.15
CA TRP A 35 -5.28 -116.50 66.28
C TRP A 35 -5.89 -116.14 64.92
N GLY A 36 -6.54 -117.10 64.26
CA GLY A 36 -7.17 -116.89 62.96
C GLY A 36 -8.23 -115.79 62.99
N ASN A 37 -9.08 -115.79 64.03
CA ASN A 37 -10.11 -114.75 64.18
C ASN A 37 -9.51 -113.36 64.44
N SER A 38 -8.46 -113.26 65.25
CA SER A 38 -7.85 -111.95 65.58
C SER A 38 -7.21 -111.30 64.36
N VAL A 39 -6.44 -112.07 63.59
CA VAL A 39 -5.76 -111.58 62.37
C VAL A 39 -6.78 -111.21 61.29
N THR A 40 -7.75 -112.08 61.01
CA THR A 40 -8.78 -111.79 60.00
C THR A 40 -9.62 -110.57 60.38
N GLN A 41 -9.94 -110.40 61.67
CA GLN A 41 -10.70 -109.23 62.14
C GLN A 41 -9.91 -107.93 62.01
N GLU A 42 -8.59 -107.92 62.27
CA GLU A 42 -7.76 -106.74 62.09
C GLU A 42 -7.71 -106.30 60.62
N ILE A 43 -7.55 -107.25 59.70
CA ILE A 43 -7.57 -107.00 58.25
C ILE A 43 -8.95 -106.47 57.82
N LEU A 44 -10.04 -107.07 58.31
CA LEU A 44 -11.41 -106.62 58.04
C LEU A 44 -11.65 -105.19 58.54
N ASN A 45 -11.15 -104.84 59.72
CA ASN A 45 -11.29 -103.50 60.28
C ASN A 45 -10.59 -102.45 59.40
N VAL A 46 -9.43 -102.77 58.83
CA VAL A 46 -8.73 -101.87 57.89
C VAL A 46 -9.53 -101.72 56.59
N ILE A 47 -10.05 -102.82 56.03
CA ILE A 47 -10.84 -102.81 54.80
C ILE A 47 -12.13 -101.99 54.98
N LEU A 48 -12.86 -102.22 56.09
CA LEU A 48 -14.08 -101.49 56.44
C LEU A 48 -13.79 -100.03 56.78
N GLY A 49 -12.69 -99.75 57.49
CA GLY A 49 -12.24 -98.40 57.80
C GLY A 49 -11.90 -97.57 56.56
N ALA A 50 -11.46 -98.23 55.48
CA ALA A 50 -11.27 -97.62 54.17
C ALA A 50 -12.56 -97.57 53.31
N GLY A 51 -13.72 -97.96 53.86
CA GLY A 51 -15.01 -97.93 53.18
C GLY A 51 -15.20 -99.02 52.12
N LEU A 52 -14.37 -100.07 52.11
CA LEU A 52 -14.48 -101.18 51.17
C LEU A 52 -15.37 -102.30 51.76
N VAL A 53 -16.14 -102.98 50.90
CA VAL A 53 -16.93 -104.15 51.29
C VAL A 53 -16.06 -105.41 51.23
N PRO A 54 -15.87 -106.16 52.34
CA PRO A 54 -15.04 -107.37 52.34
C PRO A 54 -15.54 -108.43 51.35
N ASN A 55 -14.62 -108.97 50.56
CA ASN A 55 -14.87 -110.07 49.63
C ASN A 55 -13.74 -111.10 49.75
N GLU A 56 -14.07 -112.36 50.01
CA GLU A 56 -13.12 -113.47 50.13
C GLU A 56 -12.31 -113.69 48.85
N GLU A 57 -12.89 -113.46 47.68
CA GLU A 57 -12.25 -113.69 46.37
C GLU A 57 -11.22 -112.59 45.99
N ASP A 58 -11.29 -111.43 46.64
CA ASP A 58 -10.39 -110.30 46.35
C ASP A 58 -9.25 -110.21 47.38
N VAL A 59 -8.09 -110.77 47.00
CA VAL A 59 -6.85 -110.73 47.79
C VAL A 59 -6.13 -109.38 47.80
N THR A 60 -6.65 -108.39 47.07
CA THR A 60 -6.02 -107.05 46.95
C THR A 60 -6.63 -106.01 47.88
N GLN A 61 -7.74 -106.31 48.55
CA GLN A 61 -8.50 -105.30 49.31
C GLN A 61 -7.73 -104.64 50.45
N LEU A 62 -6.88 -105.39 51.17
CA LEU A 62 -6.04 -104.80 52.21
C LEU A 62 -5.06 -103.77 51.61
N HIS A 63 -4.43 -104.12 50.49
CA HIS A 63 -3.56 -103.22 49.77
C HIS A 63 -4.30 -101.99 49.25
N ARG A 64 -5.50 -102.17 48.68
CA ARG A 64 -6.36 -101.05 48.22
C ARG A 64 -6.83 -100.15 49.37
N ALA A 65 -7.16 -100.73 50.52
CA ALA A 65 -7.52 -99.98 51.72
C ALA A 65 -6.36 -99.09 52.18
N ILE A 66 -5.14 -99.66 52.21
CA ILE A 66 -3.92 -98.94 52.55
C ILE A 66 -3.61 -97.85 51.53
N LEU A 67 -3.72 -98.15 50.22
CA LEU A 67 -3.53 -97.16 49.16
C LEU A 67 -4.56 -96.02 49.26
N GLY A 68 -5.83 -96.32 49.53
CA GLY A 68 -6.88 -95.30 49.68
C GLY A 68 -6.67 -94.39 50.88
N LEU A 69 -6.19 -94.95 52.00
CA LEU A 69 -5.78 -94.19 53.18
C LEU A 69 -4.51 -93.34 52.93
N ALA A 70 -3.61 -93.81 52.06
CA ALA A 70 -2.39 -93.13 51.68
C ALA A 70 -2.56 -92.12 50.53
N ALA A 71 -3.64 -92.19 49.76
CA ALA A 71 -3.88 -91.39 48.55
C ALA A 71 -4.36 -89.95 48.80
N SER A 72 -4.19 -89.41 50.01
CA SER A 72 -4.49 -88.00 50.24
C SER A 72 -3.31 -87.14 49.81
N ASP A 73 -3.54 -86.27 48.84
CA ASP A 73 -2.57 -85.22 48.48
C ASP A 73 -2.39 -84.20 49.62
N TYR A 74 -3.22 -84.24 50.67
CA TYR A 74 -3.08 -83.42 51.88
C TYR A 74 -2.34 -84.18 52.97
N LYS A 75 -1.23 -83.60 53.43
CA LYS A 75 -0.59 -84.02 54.68
C LYS A 75 -1.39 -83.54 55.89
N LYS A 76 -1.23 -84.24 57.02
CA LYS A 76 -1.73 -83.76 58.31
C LYS A 76 -1.21 -82.35 58.55
N SER A 77 -2.11 -81.46 58.98
CA SER A 77 -1.80 -80.06 59.23
C SER A 77 -0.62 -79.90 60.19
N VAL A 78 0.19 -78.88 59.94
CA VAL A 78 1.29 -78.50 60.81
C VAL A 78 0.87 -77.36 61.73
N ARG A 79 1.49 -77.28 62.91
CA ARG A 79 1.26 -76.22 63.88
C ARG A 79 1.66 -74.86 63.32
N CYS A 80 2.87 -74.77 62.75
CA CYS A 80 3.40 -73.56 62.12
C CYS A 80 4.31 -73.95 60.94
N ALA A 81 4.72 -72.95 60.15
CA ALA A 81 5.71 -73.10 59.10
C ALA A 81 6.86 -72.12 59.31
N THR A 82 8.08 -72.55 58.98
CA THR A 82 9.27 -71.69 59.10
C THR A 82 9.15 -70.43 58.24
N THR A 83 9.85 -69.38 58.65
CA THR A 83 9.98 -68.11 57.90
C THR A 83 11.43 -67.82 57.52
N VAL A 84 12.37 -68.52 58.15
CA VAL A 84 13.82 -68.48 57.95
C VAL A 84 14.40 -69.88 58.22
N SER A 85 15.70 -70.05 57.99
CA SER A 85 16.44 -71.26 58.36
C SER A 85 16.47 -71.41 59.89
N ILE A 86 16.35 -72.64 60.38
CA ILE A 86 16.29 -72.96 61.81
C ILE A 86 17.21 -74.15 62.13
N GLY A 87 17.63 -74.27 63.38
CA GLY A 87 18.17 -75.55 63.86
C GLY A 87 17.05 -76.60 63.95
N LEU A 88 17.29 -77.84 63.52
CA LEU A 88 16.32 -78.94 63.63
C LEU A 88 16.43 -79.64 65.01
N SER A 89 16.41 -78.85 66.09
CA SER A 89 16.49 -79.34 67.46
C SER A 89 15.95 -78.33 68.46
N GLY A 90 15.54 -78.78 69.64
CA GLY A 90 15.06 -77.90 70.72
C GLY A 90 13.65 -77.36 70.49
N LEU A 91 12.95 -77.01 71.57
CA LEU A 91 11.65 -76.35 71.46
C LEU A 91 11.88 -74.86 71.18
N GLN A 92 11.44 -74.42 70.01
CA GLN A 92 11.69 -73.08 69.48
C GLN A 92 10.39 -72.28 69.36
N THR A 93 10.52 -70.97 69.14
CA THR A 93 9.41 -70.12 68.70
C THR A 93 9.55 -69.87 67.20
N ILE A 94 8.54 -70.25 66.42
CA ILE A 94 8.54 -70.11 64.96
C ILE A 94 7.28 -69.38 64.52
N ASP A 95 7.44 -68.32 63.73
CA ASP A 95 6.33 -67.47 63.27
C ASP A 95 5.44 -66.99 64.44
N ASP A 96 6.07 -66.60 65.55
CA ASP A 96 5.43 -66.22 66.82
C ASP A 96 4.63 -67.34 67.53
N VAL A 97 4.87 -68.60 67.16
CA VAL A 97 4.29 -69.78 67.82
C VAL A 97 5.34 -70.49 68.66
N THR A 98 5.18 -70.51 69.97
CA THR A 98 5.99 -71.33 70.89
C THR A 98 5.62 -72.80 70.74
N LEU A 99 6.59 -73.64 70.35
CA LEU A 99 6.38 -75.06 70.10
C LEU A 99 6.42 -75.89 71.37
N VAL A 100 5.62 -76.96 71.39
CA VAL A 100 5.70 -78.04 72.37
C VAL A 100 6.16 -79.35 71.72
N ALA A 101 6.66 -80.28 72.52
CA ALA A 101 7.10 -81.58 72.01
C ALA A 101 5.92 -82.32 71.37
N GLY A 102 6.11 -82.82 70.14
CA GLY A 102 5.07 -83.45 69.34
C GLY A 102 4.42 -82.54 68.29
N ASP A 103 4.63 -81.22 68.36
CA ASP A 103 4.12 -80.31 67.34
C ASP A 103 4.74 -80.61 65.98
N ARG A 104 3.90 -80.66 64.94
CA ARG A 104 4.36 -80.79 63.55
C ARG A 104 4.74 -79.42 63.01
N VAL A 105 5.88 -79.30 62.36
CA VAL A 105 6.35 -78.05 61.77
C VAL A 105 6.65 -78.28 60.29
N LEU A 106 6.10 -77.43 59.42
CA LEU A 106 6.55 -77.36 58.04
C LEU A 106 7.84 -76.55 57.99
N VAL A 107 8.95 -77.26 57.78
CA VAL A 107 10.26 -76.68 57.53
C VAL A 107 10.40 -76.49 56.03
N LYS A 108 10.38 -75.24 55.58
CA LYS A 108 10.37 -74.87 54.16
C LYS A 108 11.41 -73.80 53.79
N ASN A 109 12.23 -73.36 54.75
CA ASN A 109 13.17 -72.25 54.60
C ASN A 109 14.59 -72.58 55.08
N GLN A 110 15.01 -73.85 55.06
CA GLN A 110 16.39 -74.23 55.35
C GLN A 110 17.33 -73.70 54.27
N ASP A 111 18.56 -73.36 54.68
CA ASP A 111 19.64 -73.02 53.75
C ASP A 111 20.03 -74.23 52.88
N THR A 112 19.95 -75.43 53.45
CA THR A 112 20.05 -76.70 52.70
C THR A 112 18.64 -77.21 52.41
N ALA A 113 18.12 -76.94 51.21
CA ALA A 113 16.72 -77.19 50.88
C ALA A 113 16.33 -78.68 50.90
N SER A 114 17.26 -79.62 50.78
CA SER A 114 17.00 -81.07 50.98
C SER A 114 16.62 -81.44 52.43
N GLN A 115 16.84 -80.54 53.38
CA GLN A 115 16.39 -80.67 54.76
C GLN A 115 14.95 -80.14 54.97
N ASN A 116 14.38 -79.39 54.02
CA ASN A 116 12.99 -78.93 54.13
C ASN A 116 12.02 -80.10 54.09
N TRP A 117 11.15 -80.24 55.09
CA TRP A 117 10.03 -81.17 55.06
C TRP A 117 9.13 -80.98 56.28
N ILE A 118 8.36 -81.99 56.68
CA ILE A 118 7.58 -81.98 57.92
C ILE A 118 8.37 -82.68 59.03
N TYR A 119 8.61 -81.94 60.12
CA TYR A 119 9.31 -82.44 61.31
C TYR A 119 8.39 -82.44 62.52
N VAL A 120 8.71 -83.27 63.50
CA VAL A 120 8.09 -83.29 64.83
C VAL A 120 9.05 -82.62 65.80
N ALA A 121 8.58 -81.53 66.41
CA ALA A 121 9.35 -80.76 67.37
C ALA A 121 9.62 -81.58 68.65
N ALA A 122 10.84 -81.47 69.16
CA ALA A 122 11.29 -82.14 70.38
C ALA A 122 12.32 -81.27 71.11
N ALA A 123 12.57 -81.55 72.40
CA ALA A 123 13.62 -80.89 73.16
C ALA A 123 15.03 -81.26 72.66
N GLY A 124 15.19 -82.46 72.08
CA GLY A 124 16.41 -82.90 71.39
C GLY A 124 16.36 -82.65 69.88
N ALA A 125 17.07 -83.48 69.11
CA ALA A 125 17.00 -83.44 67.65
C ALA A 125 15.57 -83.75 67.16
N TRP A 126 15.12 -83.02 66.15
CA TRP A 126 13.81 -83.23 65.54
C TRP A 126 13.90 -84.37 64.53
N ALA A 127 12.92 -85.26 64.56
CA ALA A 127 12.75 -86.29 63.55
C ALA A 127 11.75 -85.81 62.48
N ARG A 128 11.89 -86.33 61.26
CA ARG A 128 10.81 -86.19 60.27
C ARG A 128 9.56 -86.90 60.78
N ALA A 129 8.39 -86.35 60.44
CA ALA A 129 7.14 -86.96 60.83
C ALA A 129 6.96 -88.36 60.24
N GLN A 130 6.27 -89.25 60.97
CA GLN A 130 6.14 -90.66 60.60
C GLN A 130 5.41 -90.89 59.26
N ASP A 131 4.53 -89.98 58.85
CA ASP A 131 3.80 -90.00 57.57
C ASP A 131 4.53 -89.19 56.47
N ALA A 132 5.79 -88.87 56.73
CA ALA A 132 6.63 -87.99 55.93
C ALA A 132 8.12 -88.33 56.13
N ASN A 133 8.48 -89.58 56.41
CA ASN A 133 9.86 -89.99 56.69
C ASN A 133 10.47 -90.86 55.57
N GLU A 134 9.71 -91.21 54.54
CA GLU A 134 10.17 -91.92 53.36
C GLU A 134 10.03 -91.11 52.07
N SER A 135 10.88 -91.36 51.07
CA SER A 135 10.83 -90.66 49.76
C SER A 135 9.51 -90.90 49.02
N THR A 136 8.91 -92.09 49.18
CA THR A 136 7.60 -92.46 48.63
C THR A 136 6.46 -91.60 49.18
N GLU A 137 6.63 -91.04 50.37
CA GLU A 137 5.66 -90.15 51.02
C GLU A 137 5.91 -88.67 50.69
N CYS A 138 6.95 -88.38 49.91
CA CYS A 138 7.37 -87.05 49.51
C CYS A 138 7.05 -86.83 48.02
N THR A 139 5.80 -87.05 47.61
CA THR A 139 5.40 -86.88 46.21
C THR A 139 5.12 -85.41 45.86
N PRO A 140 5.53 -84.94 44.66
CA PRO A 140 5.12 -83.67 44.10
C PRO A 140 3.61 -83.42 44.20
N GLY A 141 3.24 -82.18 44.50
CA GLY A 141 1.84 -81.77 44.61
C GLY A 141 1.26 -81.86 46.01
N HIS A 142 1.93 -82.53 46.95
CA HIS A 142 1.49 -82.61 48.34
C HIS A 142 1.25 -81.24 48.97
N MET A 143 0.10 -81.11 49.62
CA MET A 143 -0.38 -79.90 50.26
C MET A 143 -0.27 -80.03 51.79
N VAL A 144 0.23 -78.96 52.42
CA VAL A 144 0.48 -78.91 53.86
C VAL A 144 -0.23 -77.69 54.45
N PRO A 145 -1.38 -77.87 55.13
CA PRO A 145 -2.09 -76.79 55.81
C PRO A 145 -1.35 -76.33 57.07
N VAL A 146 -1.30 -75.02 57.30
CA VAL A 146 -0.64 -74.40 58.45
C VAL A 146 -1.68 -73.79 59.38
N GLN A 147 -1.66 -74.17 60.66
CA GLN A 147 -2.70 -73.77 61.61
C GLN A 147 -2.45 -72.40 62.25
N ALA A 148 -1.22 -72.10 62.66
CA ALA A 148 -0.90 -70.96 63.50
C ALA A 148 0.34 -70.18 63.03
N GLY A 149 0.50 -68.99 63.61
CA GLY A 149 1.57 -68.04 63.38
C GLY A 149 1.11 -66.69 62.84
N THR A 150 2.00 -65.70 62.76
CA THR A 150 1.68 -64.34 62.30
C THR A 150 1.72 -64.22 60.78
N LYS A 151 2.64 -64.90 60.11
CA LYS A 151 2.80 -64.86 58.64
C LYS A 151 2.07 -66.00 57.96
N ASN A 152 2.18 -67.23 58.46
CA ASN A 152 1.80 -68.44 57.73
C ASN A 152 0.48 -69.12 58.19
N ALA A 153 -0.16 -68.73 59.30
CA ALA A 153 -1.45 -69.31 59.70
C ALA A 153 -2.53 -69.21 58.61
N GLY A 154 -3.32 -70.27 58.46
CA GLY A 154 -4.37 -70.37 57.45
C GLY A 154 -3.86 -70.49 56.02
N THR A 155 -2.55 -70.68 55.81
CA THR A 155 -1.98 -70.95 54.49
C THR A 155 -1.89 -72.44 54.21
N VAL A 156 -1.89 -72.80 52.92
CA VAL A 156 -1.59 -74.16 52.45
C VAL A 156 -0.37 -74.07 51.54
N TRP A 157 0.65 -74.85 51.84
CA TRP A 157 1.89 -74.91 51.06
C TRP A 157 1.92 -76.19 50.23
N GLN A 158 2.29 -76.07 48.98
CA GLN A 158 2.43 -77.19 48.06
C GLN A 158 3.91 -77.52 47.85
N LEU A 159 4.26 -78.81 47.82
CA LEU A 159 5.54 -79.28 47.33
C LEU A 159 5.56 -79.15 45.79
N VAL A 160 6.38 -78.25 45.26
CA VAL A 160 6.35 -77.88 43.83
C VAL A 160 7.47 -78.53 43.00
N ASN A 161 8.15 -79.53 43.54
CA ASN A 161 9.12 -80.33 42.78
C ASN A 161 8.45 -80.89 41.50
N THR A 162 9.15 -80.87 40.37
CA THR A 162 8.61 -81.35 39.07
C THR A 162 8.87 -82.83 38.82
N THR A 163 9.69 -83.45 39.66
CA THR A 163 10.01 -84.89 39.67
C THR A 163 9.94 -85.41 41.10
N VAL A 164 9.75 -86.73 41.26
CA VAL A 164 9.70 -87.36 42.59
C VAL A 164 11.07 -87.19 43.29
N PRO A 165 11.14 -86.46 44.42
CA PRO A 165 12.39 -86.20 45.11
C PRO A 165 12.84 -87.38 45.97
N VAL A 166 14.16 -87.48 46.19
CA VAL A 166 14.74 -88.37 47.19
C VAL A 166 14.95 -87.59 48.49
N LEU A 167 14.32 -88.05 49.57
CA LEU A 167 14.28 -87.35 50.84
C LEU A 167 15.68 -87.23 51.47
N GLY A 168 16.09 -86.01 51.81
CA GLY A 168 17.42 -85.73 52.39
C GLY A 168 18.56 -85.54 51.38
N THR A 169 18.32 -85.72 50.09
CA THR A 169 19.32 -85.45 49.05
C THR A 169 18.81 -84.48 47.98
N THR A 170 17.58 -84.65 47.50
CA THR A 170 16.94 -83.71 46.57
C THR A 170 16.42 -82.50 47.33
N ASP A 171 16.64 -81.31 46.80
CA ASP A 171 16.08 -80.07 47.36
C ASP A 171 14.55 -80.08 47.30
N LEU A 172 13.90 -79.79 48.43
CA LEU A 172 12.45 -79.77 48.55
C LEU A 172 11.96 -78.33 48.55
N ALA A 173 11.19 -77.99 47.52
CA ALA A 173 10.73 -76.64 47.24
C ALA A 173 9.23 -76.50 47.57
N PHE A 174 8.89 -75.47 48.36
CA PHE A 174 7.52 -75.21 48.76
C PHE A 174 7.05 -73.83 48.30
N GLU A 175 5.84 -73.78 47.77
CA GLU A 175 5.18 -72.54 47.41
C GLU A 175 3.77 -72.47 47.99
N ARG A 176 3.31 -71.26 48.30
CA ARG A 176 2.00 -71.06 48.92
C ARG A 176 0.91 -71.22 47.86
N LEU A 177 0.03 -72.21 48.05
CA LEU A 177 -1.09 -72.47 47.15
C LEU A 177 -2.35 -71.69 47.59
N LEU A 178 -2.73 -71.77 48.87
CA LEU A 178 -3.94 -71.13 49.41
C LEU A 178 -3.65 -70.30 50.67
N GLY A 179 -4.62 -69.48 51.07
CA GLY A 179 -4.64 -68.74 52.33
C GLY A 179 -4.24 -67.27 52.24
N ARG A 180 -4.06 -66.64 53.41
CA ARG A 180 -3.76 -65.21 53.52
C ARG A 180 -2.45 -64.83 52.83
N SER A 181 -2.41 -63.65 52.23
CA SER A 181 -1.21 -63.05 51.62
C SER A 181 -0.22 -62.48 52.63
N GLY A 182 -0.64 -62.29 53.89
CA GLY A 182 0.13 -61.54 54.89
C GLY A 182 0.07 -60.02 54.72
N VAL A 183 -0.59 -59.51 53.67
CA VAL A 183 -0.84 -58.08 53.47
C VAL A 183 -2.10 -57.67 54.24
N ALA A 184 -2.02 -56.58 55.00
CA ALA A 184 -3.15 -56.04 55.74
C ALA A 184 -4.27 -55.60 54.79
N ALA A 185 -5.52 -55.70 55.24
CA ALA A 185 -6.65 -55.18 54.48
C ALA A 185 -6.56 -53.64 54.40
N GLY A 186 -6.70 -53.08 53.20
CA GLY A 186 -6.67 -51.65 52.98
C GLY A 186 -6.53 -51.28 51.50
N ASP A 187 -6.66 -49.99 51.21
CA ASP A 187 -6.48 -49.45 49.87
C ASP A 187 -4.99 -49.21 49.59
N TYR A 188 -4.53 -49.70 48.44
CA TYR A 188 -3.16 -49.55 47.96
C TYR A 188 -3.16 -48.99 46.54
N THR A 189 -2.40 -47.93 46.30
CA THR A 189 -2.19 -47.40 44.94
C THR A 189 -1.27 -48.30 44.11
N ARG A 190 -0.50 -49.17 44.77
CA ARG A 190 0.35 -50.16 44.11
C ARG A 190 0.47 -51.45 44.92
N VAL A 191 0.37 -52.58 44.24
CA VAL A 191 0.60 -53.93 44.81
C VAL A 191 1.75 -54.65 44.11
N LYS A 192 2.52 -55.43 44.85
CA LYS A 192 3.45 -56.42 44.32
C LYS A 192 2.78 -57.78 44.36
N VAL A 193 2.81 -58.50 43.25
CA VAL A 193 2.27 -59.86 43.12
C VAL A 193 3.38 -60.86 42.85
N ASN A 194 3.18 -62.11 43.28
CA ASN A 194 4.05 -63.22 42.92
C ASN A 194 3.75 -63.75 41.51
N LYS A 195 4.50 -64.77 41.08
CA LYS A 195 4.34 -65.43 39.76
C LYS A 195 2.94 -66.05 39.54
N TYR A 196 2.14 -66.18 40.59
CA TYR A 196 0.77 -66.71 40.55
C TYR A 196 -0.31 -65.61 40.69
N GLY A 197 0.09 -64.33 40.64
CA GLY A 197 -0.85 -63.21 40.75
C GLY A 197 -1.37 -62.94 42.15
N GLN A 198 -0.83 -63.61 43.18
CA GLN A 198 -1.21 -63.35 44.56
C GLN A 198 -0.43 -62.15 45.09
N VAL A 199 -1.10 -61.24 45.79
CA VAL A 199 -0.46 -60.07 46.40
C VAL A 199 0.51 -60.50 47.52
N GLU A 200 1.71 -59.92 47.54
CA GLU A 200 2.74 -60.15 48.56
C GLU A 200 3.11 -58.87 49.34
N ALA A 201 2.85 -57.70 48.76
CA ALA A 201 3.04 -56.41 49.42
C ALA A 201 2.14 -55.33 48.78
N GLY A 202 1.76 -54.32 49.56
CA GLY A 202 1.05 -53.12 49.09
C GLY A 202 1.77 -51.85 49.54
N SER A 203 1.72 -50.79 48.73
CA SER A 203 2.34 -49.49 49.04
C SER A 203 1.49 -48.32 48.52
N ASN A 204 1.64 -47.14 49.15
CA ASN A 204 0.98 -45.87 48.77
C ASN A 204 2.00 -44.74 48.54
N PRO A 205 2.78 -44.75 47.45
CA PRO A 205 3.79 -43.73 47.20
C PRO A 205 3.17 -42.36 46.89
N THR A 206 3.78 -41.28 47.39
CA THR A 206 3.32 -39.90 47.18
C THR A 206 4.02 -39.18 46.02
N THR A 207 4.93 -39.86 45.32
CA THR A 207 5.69 -39.29 44.19
C THR A 207 5.37 -40.02 42.88
N LEU A 208 5.51 -39.32 41.76
CA LEU A 208 5.35 -39.89 40.42
C LEU A 208 6.32 -41.08 40.21
N SER A 209 7.59 -40.88 40.58
CA SER A 209 8.62 -41.93 40.54
C SER A 209 8.26 -43.12 41.43
N GLY A 210 7.74 -42.89 42.63
CA GLY A 210 7.28 -43.96 43.51
C GLY A 210 6.15 -44.81 42.90
N ASN A 211 5.26 -44.17 42.12
CA ASN A 211 4.21 -44.84 41.37
C ASN A 211 4.67 -45.38 40.00
N GLY A 212 5.94 -45.19 39.61
CA GLY A 212 6.49 -45.66 38.33
C GLY A 212 6.04 -44.85 37.11
N ILE A 213 5.52 -43.63 37.30
CA ILE A 213 5.07 -42.76 36.21
C ILE A 213 6.30 -42.01 35.66
N SER A 214 6.66 -42.28 34.40
CA SER A 214 7.81 -41.68 33.70
C SER A 214 7.43 -40.63 32.66
N ASP A 215 6.19 -40.64 32.18
CA ASP A 215 5.67 -39.70 31.17
C ASP A 215 4.95 -38.51 31.84
N ALA A 216 5.61 -37.92 32.83
CA ALA A 216 5.09 -36.75 33.54
C ALA A 216 6.24 -35.93 34.11
N TYR A 217 6.17 -34.61 33.96
CA TYR A 217 7.14 -33.70 34.56
C TYR A 217 6.96 -33.63 36.07
N THR A 218 8.03 -33.84 36.82
CA THR A 218 8.03 -33.53 38.25
C THR A 218 7.96 -32.02 38.46
N LYS A 219 7.45 -31.59 39.63
CA LYS A 219 7.41 -30.18 40.00
C LYS A 219 8.78 -29.49 39.89
N ALA A 220 9.88 -30.21 40.13
CA ALA A 220 11.23 -29.70 39.98
C ALA A 220 11.65 -29.58 38.49
N GLU A 221 11.29 -30.55 37.66
CA GLU A 221 11.62 -30.55 36.22
C GLU A 221 10.85 -29.49 35.42
N VAL A 222 9.62 -29.16 35.83
CA VAL A 222 8.85 -28.04 35.23
C VAL A 222 9.62 -26.71 35.29
N TYR A 223 10.54 -26.56 36.26
CA TYR A 223 11.36 -25.36 36.40
C TYR A 223 12.80 -25.50 35.89
N ALA A 224 13.22 -26.68 35.37
CA ALA A 224 14.64 -26.95 35.11
C ALA A 224 14.96 -27.71 33.81
N LYS A 225 13.97 -28.04 32.97
CA LYS A 225 14.19 -28.85 31.76
C LYS A 225 14.28 -27.99 30.50
N SER A 226 15.23 -28.34 29.63
CA SER A 226 15.54 -27.63 28.37
C SER A 226 14.34 -27.40 27.44
N GLU A 227 13.25 -28.17 27.56
CA GLU A 227 12.03 -28.00 26.75
C GLU A 227 11.16 -26.83 27.24
N VAL A 228 11.15 -26.57 28.55
CA VAL A 228 10.60 -25.35 29.14
C VAL A 228 11.51 -24.17 28.82
N ASP A 229 12.82 -24.36 28.89
CA ASP A 229 13.79 -23.33 28.51
C ASP A 229 13.68 -22.99 27.01
N THR A 230 13.51 -23.97 26.12
CA THR A 230 13.27 -23.74 24.69
C THR A 230 11.96 -22.95 24.46
N ARG A 231 10.90 -23.24 25.24
CA ARG A 231 9.65 -22.47 25.20
C ARG A 231 9.81 -21.07 25.80
N LEU A 232 10.68 -20.89 26.78
CA LEU A 232 11.05 -19.60 27.35
C LEU A 232 11.93 -18.79 26.37
N ASP A 233 12.82 -19.46 25.65
CA ASP A 233 13.74 -18.92 24.64
C ASP A 233 13.04 -18.50 23.36
N SER A 234 11.89 -19.11 23.06
CA SER A 234 10.98 -18.68 21.99
C SER A 234 10.05 -17.54 22.41
N ARG A 235 9.98 -17.20 23.70
CA ARG A 235 9.49 -15.88 24.10
C ARG A 235 10.58 -14.88 23.74
N ALA A 236 10.22 -13.61 23.56
CA ALA A 236 11.23 -12.57 23.41
C ALA A 236 12.13 -12.55 24.66
N LEU A 237 13.28 -13.20 24.58
CA LEU A 237 14.35 -13.12 25.57
C LEU A 237 14.83 -11.68 25.57
N ALA A 238 14.51 -10.93 26.61
CA ALA A 238 14.90 -9.55 26.68
C ALA A 238 15.43 -9.22 28.06
N ASP A 239 16.68 -8.78 28.10
CA ASP A 239 17.30 -8.10 29.24
C ASP A 239 16.41 -7.01 29.84
N ALA A 240 15.42 -6.49 29.08
CA ALA A 240 14.54 -5.42 29.54
C ALA A 240 13.12 -5.40 28.94
N ILE A 241 12.53 -6.48 28.42
CA ILE A 241 11.12 -6.47 27.93
C ILE A 241 10.25 -7.50 28.68
N SER A 242 9.10 -7.04 29.19
CA SER A 242 8.16 -7.82 29.99
C SER A 242 6.92 -8.27 29.21
N TYR A 243 6.52 -7.49 28.19
CA TYR A 243 5.40 -7.82 27.32
C TYR A 243 5.70 -7.43 25.88
N VAL A 244 5.22 -8.25 24.96
CA VAL A 244 5.07 -7.91 23.54
C VAL A 244 3.58 -8.07 23.24
N GLY A 245 2.97 -7.08 22.60
CA GLY A 245 1.53 -7.13 22.36
C GLY A 245 1.03 -6.13 21.35
N ILE A 246 -0.29 -6.13 21.20
CA ILE A 246 -1.04 -5.22 20.35
C ILE A 246 -2.04 -4.51 21.25
N ALA A 247 -1.92 -3.19 21.39
CA ALA A 247 -2.76 -2.45 22.33
C ALA A 247 -4.21 -2.46 21.85
N GLY A 248 -5.12 -2.86 22.75
CA GLY A 248 -6.56 -2.95 22.45
C GLY A 248 -6.92 -3.89 21.29
N GLY A 249 -6.01 -4.77 20.84
CA GLY A 249 -6.21 -5.62 19.67
C GLY A 249 -6.13 -4.90 18.32
N VAL A 250 -5.72 -3.61 18.30
CA VAL A 250 -5.62 -2.82 17.07
C VAL A 250 -4.28 -3.05 16.38
N LEU A 251 -4.28 -3.72 15.21
CA LEU A 251 -3.06 -4.09 14.46
C LEU A 251 -2.06 -2.94 14.21
N GLY A 252 -2.53 -1.69 14.17
CA GLY A 252 -1.69 -0.49 14.01
C GLY A 252 -0.93 -0.05 15.26
N GLN A 253 -1.09 -0.74 16.39
CA GLN A 253 -0.54 -0.35 17.69
C GLN A 253 0.29 -1.48 18.34
N PRO A 254 1.31 -2.03 17.66
CA PRO A 254 2.22 -2.98 18.29
C PRO A 254 3.05 -2.26 19.37
N TYR A 255 3.27 -2.93 20.49
CA TYR A 255 4.07 -2.39 21.58
C TYR A 255 4.94 -3.45 22.24
N MET A 256 6.01 -2.97 22.86
CA MET A 256 6.78 -3.72 23.85
C MET A 256 6.75 -2.97 25.17
N ARG A 257 6.73 -3.66 26.31
CA ARG A 257 6.84 -3.04 27.64
C ARG A 257 8.21 -3.26 28.22
N ARG A 258 8.87 -2.18 28.60
CA ARG A 258 10.17 -2.25 29.26
C ARG A 258 10.04 -2.78 30.69
N SER A 259 10.90 -3.70 31.08
CA SER A 259 10.86 -4.38 32.38
C SER A 259 11.27 -3.48 33.55
N SER A 260 12.14 -2.49 33.33
CA SER A 260 12.67 -1.64 34.40
C SER A 260 11.64 -0.67 34.98
N ASP A 261 10.65 -0.25 34.19
CA ASP A 261 9.71 0.80 34.56
C ASP A 261 8.29 0.61 33.98
N SER A 262 8.02 -0.53 33.35
CA SER A 262 6.76 -0.81 32.65
C SER A 262 6.41 0.19 31.54
N ALA A 263 7.39 0.98 31.06
CA ALA A 263 7.14 1.93 29.99
C ALA A 263 6.75 1.20 28.70
N THR A 264 5.69 1.67 28.06
CA THR A 264 5.23 1.15 26.77
C THR A 264 6.05 1.79 25.65
N CYS A 265 6.88 0.99 25.00
CA CYS A 265 7.57 1.36 23.77
C CYS A 265 6.66 1.02 22.59
N TRP A 266 6.06 2.05 21.98
CA TRP A 266 5.27 1.90 20.76
C TRP A 266 6.17 1.58 19.57
N LEU A 267 5.76 0.60 18.78
CA LEU A 267 6.46 0.19 17.56
C LEU A 267 5.69 0.69 16.34
N GLN A 268 6.42 1.06 15.30
CA GLN A 268 5.84 1.37 13.99
C GLN A 268 5.58 0.05 13.26
N THR A 269 4.37 -0.11 12.70
CA THR A 269 4.09 -1.22 11.78
C THR A 269 4.94 -1.11 10.52
N LYS A 270 5.27 -2.25 9.89
CA LYS A 270 6.08 -2.28 8.68
C LYS A 270 5.52 -1.33 7.63
N LEU A 271 6.28 -0.29 7.30
CA LEU A 271 5.98 0.59 6.19
C LEU A 271 6.24 -0.18 4.89
N LEU A 272 5.27 -0.18 3.97
CA LEU A 272 5.39 -0.85 2.67
C LEU A 272 6.10 0.01 1.61
N TYR A 273 6.80 1.04 2.06
CA TYR A 273 7.55 2.01 1.27
C TYR A 273 8.80 2.44 2.05
N ALA A 274 9.81 2.94 1.34
CA ALA A 274 10.98 3.53 1.97
C ALA A 274 10.58 4.88 2.60
N PRO A 275 10.73 5.08 3.91
CA PRO A 275 10.47 6.37 4.52
C PRO A 275 11.57 7.38 4.15
N VAL A 276 11.20 8.66 4.09
CA VAL A 276 12.17 9.77 4.01
C VAL A 276 12.39 10.31 5.42
N GLN A 277 13.66 10.43 5.83
CA GLN A 277 14.00 11.05 7.11
C GLN A 277 13.80 12.56 7.02
N GLN A 278 13.02 13.10 7.94
CA GLN A 278 12.68 14.52 7.98
C GLN A 278 13.53 15.27 9.01
N GLY A 279 14.08 16.43 8.63
CA GLY A 279 14.53 17.47 9.57
C GLY A 279 15.75 17.16 10.43
N THR A 280 16.71 16.36 9.96
CA THR A 280 17.89 15.95 10.78
C THR A 280 19.20 15.84 9.99
N GLY A 281 19.23 16.30 8.74
CA GLY A 281 20.47 16.44 7.98
C GLY A 281 21.35 17.60 8.48
N VAL A 282 22.59 17.68 7.97
CA VAL A 282 23.51 18.80 8.28
C VAL A 282 22.84 20.14 7.96
N GLY A 283 22.74 21.03 8.96
CA GLY A 283 22.12 22.35 8.81
C GLY A 283 20.59 22.38 8.86
N GLN A 284 19.92 21.25 9.16
CA GLN A 284 18.47 21.19 9.36
C GLN A 284 18.09 21.30 10.85
N LEU A 285 16.91 21.83 11.11
CA LEU A 285 16.28 21.85 12.44
C LEU A 285 15.27 20.69 12.57
N ASN A 286 14.97 20.30 13.81
CA ASN A 286 14.05 19.20 14.16
C ASN A 286 12.56 19.53 13.95
N ASN A 287 12.24 20.40 12.99
CA ASN A 287 10.88 20.90 12.77
C ASN A 287 9.97 19.83 12.16
N VAL A 288 8.70 19.86 12.54
CA VAL A 288 7.67 18.96 11.99
C VAL A 288 7.11 19.55 10.70
N VAL A 289 7.65 19.13 9.57
CA VAL A 289 7.04 19.28 8.24
C VAL A 289 5.82 18.37 8.14
N LYS A 290 4.69 18.96 7.75
CA LYS A 290 3.44 18.26 7.42
C LYS A 290 3.17 18.51 5.96
N ILE A 291 2.95 17.47 5.17
CA ILE A 291 2.48 17.57 3.77
C ILE A 291 1.10 16.94 3.72
N GLY A 292 0.10 17.69 3.25
CA GLY A 292 -1.29 17.23 3.29
C GLY A 292 -2.15 17.92 2.25
N TRP A 293 -3.30 17.30 1.96
CA TRP A 293 -4.30 17.88 1.08
C TRP A 293 -5.19 18.86 1.86
N SER A 294 -5.35 20.07 1.32
CA SER A 294 -6.32 21.06 1.79
C SER A 294 -7.47 21.17 0.79
N ASP A 295 -8.51 21.96 1.11
CA ASP A 295 -9.62 22.24 0.19
C ASP A 295 -9.15 22.83 -1.15
N ASN A 296 -7.95 23.43 -1.18
CA ASN A 296 -7.37 24.09 -2.35
C ASN A 296 -6.11 23.39 -2.91
N GLY A 297 -5.83 22.15 -2.50
CA GLY A 297 -4.73 21.33 -3.01
C GLY A 297 -3.64 20.98 -1.99
N LEU A 298 -2.53 20.43 -2.47
CA LEU A 298 -1.40 19.97 -1.63
C LEU A 298 -0.66 21.15 -0.98
N LYS A 299 -0.53 21.15 0.34
CA LYS A 299 0.16 22.18 1.12
C LYS A 299 1.26 21.59 2.00
N ALA A 300 2.21 22.45 2.40
CA ALA A 300 3.16 22.15 3.45
C ALA A 300 3.02 23.12 4.63
N THR A 301 3.19 22.59 5.83
CA THR A 301 3.33 23.38 7.07
C THR A 301 4.59 22.93 7.77
N VAL A 302 5.39 23.89 8.26
CA VAL A 302 6.54 23.60 9.12
C VAL A 302 6.17 24.06 10.52
N ASP A 303 6.00 23.09 11.43
CA ASP A 303 5.43 23.25 12.75
C ASP A 303 4.02 23.86 12.70
N ALA A 304 3.90 25.15 13.04
CA ALA A 304 2.67 25.93 12.96
C ALA A 304 2.66 26.94 11.79
N THR A 305 3.79 27.09 11.07
CA THR A 305 3.95 28.06 9.99
C THR A 305 3.50 27.46 8.67
N ASP A 306 2.52 28.09 8.03
CA ASP A 306 2.08 27.72 6.68
C ASP A 306 3.15 28.09 5.65
N MET A 307 3.67 27.10 4.92
CA MET A 307 4.61 27.31 3.82
C MET A 307 3.91 27.54 2.48
N GLY A 308 2.57 27.40 2.44
CA GLY A 308 1.76 27.57 1.26
C GLY A 308 1.54 26.27 0.47
N THR A 309 1.09 26.45 -0.77
CA THR A 309 0.74 25.37 -1.71
C THR A 309 1.97 24.86 -2.44
N LEU A 310 2.13 23.53 -2.51
CA LEU A 310 3.17 22.91 -3.33
C LEU A 310 2.80 23.01 -4.81
N TRP A 311 3.76 23.39 -5.64
CA TRP A 311 3.58 23.47 -7.09
C TRP A 311 3.99 22.14 -7.74
N TYR A 312 3.11 21.59 -8.56
CA TYR A 312 3.29 20.37 -9.33
C TYR A 312 2.55 20.50 -10.67
N ALA A 313 2.87 19.65 -11.64
CA ALA A 313 2.42 19.82 -13.04
C ALA A 313 0.89 20.00 -13.22
N ASN A 314 0.08 19.51 -12.28
CA ASN A 314 -1.38 19.66 -12.32
C ASN A 314 -1.89 21.03 -11.83
N ASN A 315 -1.15 21.76 -10.99
CA ASN A 315 -1.55 23.09 -10.47
C ASN A 315 -0.59 24.22 -10.85
N PHE A 316 0.54 23.89 -11.48
CA PHE A 316 1.52 24.83 -12.00
C PHE A 316 2.11 24.28 -13.30
N ASP A 317 1.76 24.92 -14.41
CA ASP A 317 2.42 24.69 -15.69
C ASP A 317 3.40 25.85 -15.95
N PRO A 318 4.73 25.63 -15.80
CA PRO A 318 5.72 26.66 -16.06
C PRO A 318 5.68 27.17 -17.50
N GLY A 319 5.23 26.37 -18.48
CA GLY A 319 5.04 26.81 -19.86
C GLY A 319 3.97 27.89 -19.98
N SER A 320 2.79 27.66 -19.39
CA SER A 320 1.70 28.65 -19.37
C SER A 320 2.04 29.96 -18.65
N LYS A 321 2.94 29.93 -17.65
CA LYS A 321 3.34 31.12 -16.88
C LYS A 321 4.57 31.83 -17.46
N ALA A 322 5.41 31.13 -18.23
CA ALA A 322 6.48 31.72 -19.02
C ALA A 322 6.01 32.24 -20.38
N ASN A 323 4.80 31.87 -20.81
CA ASN A 323 4.12 32.46 -21.97
C ASN A 323 3.57 33.84 -21.62
N TRP A 324 4.45 34.81 -21.32
CA TRP A 324 4.08 36.20 -21.47
C TRP A 324 3.63 36.38 -22.94
N GLY A 325 2.42 36.89 -23.15
CA GLY A 325 1.74 36.93 -24.45
C GLY A 325 2.56 37.57 -25.58
N SER A 326 2.05 37.58 -26.80
CA SER A 326 2.81 38.00 -28.00
C SER A 326 3.06 39.51 -28.13
N THR A 327 2.86 40.31 -27.08
CA THR A 327 2.99 41.78 -27.11
C THR A 327 4.08 42.27 -26.17
N LEU A 328 4.68 43.41 -26.52
CA LEU A 328 5.67 44.10 -25.67
C LEU A 328 5.12 44.37 -24.27
N ALA A 329 3.85 44.75 -24.16
CA ALA A 329 3.15 44.97 -22.89
C ALA A 329 3.05 43.70 -22.05
N ALA A 330 2.84 42.54 -22.67
CA ALA A 330 2.76 41.27 -21.94
C ALA A 330 4.10 40.85 -21.31
N TYR A 331 5.22 41.28 -21.91
CA TYR A 331 6.58 41.12 -21.38
C TYR A 331 7.04 42.28 -20.47
N GLY A 332 6.20 43.30 -20.23
CA GLY A 332 6.57 44.47 -19.44
C GLY A 332 7.61 45.39 -20.09
N ILE A 333 7.81 45.28 -21.41
CA ILE A 333 8.78 46.08 -22.17
C ILE A 333 8.15 47.45 -22.47
N THR A 334 8.63 48.49 -21.80
CA THR A 334 8.12 49.87 -21.94
C THR A 334 8.94 50.74 -22.90
N ASN A 335 10.15 50.32 -23.24
CA ASN A 335 11.08 51.08 -24.09
C ASN A 335 11.19 50.48 -25.50
N ALA A 336 10.06 50.27 -26.17
CA ALA A 336 10.01 49.82 -27.56
C ALA A 336 8.71 50.30 -28.23
N TYR A 337 8.78 50.65 -29.52
CA TYR A 337 7.58 50.96 -30.30
C TYR A 337 6.84 49.68 -30.68
N THR A 338 5.51 49.72 -30.60
CA THR A 338 4.66 48.65 -31.12
C THR A 338 4.71 48.60 -32.65
N LYS A 339 4.30 47.46 -33.24
CA LYS A 339 4.16 47.33 -34.69
C LYS A 339 3.26 48.44 -35.25
N ALA A 340 2.13 48.71 -34.60
CA ALA A 340 1.19 49.73 -35.03
C ALA A 340 1.78 51.16 -35.00
N GLU A 341 2.54 51.50 -33.96
CA GLU A 341 3.24 52.80 -33.89
C GLU A 341 4.34 52.92 -34.95
N SER A 342 5.08 51.84 -35.20
CA SER A 342 6.08 51.78 -36.26
C SER A 342 5.44 51.97 -37.64
N ASP A 343 4.36 51.22 -37.94
CA ASP A 343 3.61 51.33 -39.19
C ASP A 343 3.01 52.74 -39.37
N ALA A 344 2.46 53.33 -38.31
CA ALA A 344 1.89 54.68 -38.34
C ALA A 344 2.95 55.76 -38.64
N ARG A 345 4.15 55.60 -38.08
CA ARG A 345 5.30 56.48 -38.38
C ARG A 345 5.80 56.29 -39.81
N ASP A 346 5.79 55.07 -40.33
CA ASP A 346 6.25 54.78 -41.69
C ASP A 346 5.25 55.30 -42.75
N LEU A 347 3.95 55.22 -42.47
CA LEU A 347 2.89 55.82 -43.29
C LEU A 347 2.96 57.36 -43.37
N GLN A 348 3.55 58.02 -42.38
CA GLN A 348 3.78 59.47 -42.41
C GLN A 348 4.98 59.88 -43.28
N ARG A 349 5.79 58.91 -43.74
CA ARG A 349 6.92 59.20 -44.64
C ARG A 349 6.42 59.34 -46.07
N VAL A 350 7.10 60.19 -46.82
CA VAL A 350 6.87 60.34 -48.26
C VAL A 350 7.32 59.05 -48.95
N MET A 351 6.37 58.21 -49.37
CA MET A 351 6.66 57.01 -50.17
C MET A 351 6.88 57.42 -51.62
N ALA A 352 8.13 57.41 -52.09
CA ALA A 352 8.41 57.85 -53.46
C ALA A 352 9.65 57.20 -54.06
N ASP A 353 9.56 56.89 -55.36
CA ASP A 353 10.52 56.09 -56.13
C ASP A 353 11.93 56.68 -56.25
N SER A 354 12.13 57.98 -55.98
CA SER A 354 13.48 58.60 -56.08
C SER A 354 13.66 59.95 -55.38
N ILE A 355 12.95 60.25 -54.29
CA ILE A 355 13.18 61.48 -53.48
C ILE A 355 13.52 61.13 -52.03
N THR A 356 14.37 61.95 -51.40
CA THR A 356 14.82 61.76 -50.00
C THR A 356 14.13 62.70 -49.02
N TYR A 357 13.77 63.90 -49.47
CA TYR A 357 13.11 64.90 -48.64
C TYR A 357 12.09 65.68 -49.46
N VAL A 358 10.96 66.01 -48.83
CA VAL A 358 10.08 67.09 -49.24
C VAL A 358 10.11 68.14 -48.13
N GLY A 359 10.11 69.42 -48.47
CA GLY A 359 10.13 70.45 -47.45
C GLY A 359 10.16 71.85 -48.02
N PHE A 360 10.47 72.80 -47.15
CA PHE A 360 10.63 74.22 -47.47
C PHE A 360 12.08 74.60 -47.21
N ALA A 361 12.77 75.16 -48.20
CA ALA A 361 14.16 75.53 -48.04
C ALA A 361 14.27 76.65 -46.99
N SER A 362 15.14 76.47 -46.00
CA SER A 362 15.28 77.39 -44.86
C SER A 362 13.97 77.72 -44.13
N ASN A 363 12.99 76.81 -44.18
CA ASN A 363 11.64 77.01 -43.63
C ASN A 363 10.85 78.18 -44.27
N ASP A 364 11.17 78.54 -45.52
CA ASP A 364 10.43 79.55 -46.28
C ASP A 364 9.38 78.90 -47.19
N VAL A 365 8.11 79.23 -46.93
CA VAL A 365 6.94 78.71 -47.64
C VAL A 365 6.94 79.02 -49.15
N ASN A 366 7.70 80.04 -49.57
CA ASN A 366 7.80 80.43 -50.98
C ASN A 366 8.78 79.55 -51.77
N PHE A 367 9.56 78.72 -51.08
CA PHE A 367 10.53 77.81 -51.67
C PHE A 367 10.24 76.34 -51.30
N PRO A 368 9.05 75.80 -51.65
CA PRO A 368 8.81 74.38 -51.53
C PRO A 368 9.78 73.61 -52.43
N TYR A 369 10.31 72.49 -51.95
CA TYR A 369 11.24 71.68 -52.71
C TYR A 369 11.05 70.18 -52.52
N MET A 370 11.52 69.44 -53.51
CA MET A 370 11.82 68.01 -53.41
C MET A 370 13.31 67.79 -53.62
N ARG A 371 13.94 66.95 -52.80
CA ARG A 371 15.34 66.55 -52.99
C ARG A 371 15.39 65.20 -53.67
N ARG A 372 16.00 65.15 -54.85
CA ARG A 372 16.17 63.91 -55.60
C ARG A 372 17.20 63.00 -54.93
N ALA A 373 16.90 61.70 -54.87
CA ALA A 373 17.69 60.70 -54.15
C ALA A 373 19.01 60.38 -54.86
N SER A 374 19.04 60.38 -56.20
CA SER A 374 20.21 59.96 -56.98
C SER A 374 21.41 60.90 -56.85
N ASP A 375 21.17 62.19 -56.61
CA ASP A 375 22.23 63.22 -56.63
C ASP A 375 22.09 64.30 -55.54
N GLY A 376 21.06 64.22 -54.70
CA GLY A 376 20.83 65.18 -53.63
C GLY A 376 20.45 66.58 -54.10
N GLN A 377 20.18 66.76 -55.40
CA GLN A 377 19.83 68.07 -55.96
C GLN A 377 18.44 68.50 -55.50
N VAL A 378 18.30 69.79 -55.21
CA VAL A 378 17.06 70.42 -54.74
C VAL A 378 16.30 70.99 -55.93
N TYR A 379 15.08 70.49 -56.12
CA TYR A 379 14.16 70.98 -57.13
C TYR A 379 13.09 71.83 -56.46
N PHE A 380 13.14 73.13 -56.70
CA PHE A 380 12.11 74.05 -56.24
C PHE A 380 10.82 73.84 -57.04
N LEU A 381 9.71 73.77 -56.31
CA LEU A 381 8.38 73.72 -56.85
C LEU A 381 7.81 75.13 -56.90
N GLN A 382 6.98 75.40 -57.90
CA GLN A 382 6.29 76.67 -57.99
C GLN A 382 5.08 76.69 -57.04
N PRO A 383 4.92 77.71 -56.17
CA PRO A 383 3.69 77.89 -55.41
C PRO A 383 2.48 78.07 -56.34
N ARG A 384 1.30 77.63 -55.90
CA ARG A 384 0.05 77.78 -56.66
C ARG A 384 -0.20 79.27 -56.94
N LEU A 385 -0.23 79.65 -58.23
CA LEU A 385 -0.32 81.05 -58.67
C LEU A 385 -1.65 81.75 -58.35
N GLY A 386 -2.70 81.04 -57.92
CA GLY A 386 -3.99 81.64 -57.52
C GLY A 386 -4.84 82.24 -58.66
N PHE A 387 -4.25 82.42 -59.85
CA PHE A 387 -4.90 82.82 -61.09
C PHE A 387 -4.51 81.85 -62.22
N PRO A 388 -5.35 81.68 -63.26
CA PRO A 388 -4.93 81.00 -64.48
C PRO A 388 -3.74 81.76 -65.09
N PRO A 389 -2.57 81.14 -65.25
CA PRO A 389 -1.47 81.77 -65.94
C PRO A 389 -1.83 81.91 -67.43
N ILE A 390 -1.41 83.01 -68.05
CA ILE A 390 -1.48 83.17 -69.50
C ILE A 390 -0.26 82.47 -70.09
N GLU A 391 -0.48 81.53 -71.01
CA GLU A 391 0.60 80.93 -71.79
C GLU A 391 1.22 81.99 -72.71
N GLN A 392 2.51 82.26 -72.53
CA GLN A 392 3.26 83.14 -73.40
C GLN A 392 3.96 82.31 -74.48
N GLY A 393 3.60 82.54 -75.75
CA GLY A 393 4.27 81.91 -76.89
C GLY A 393 4.05 80.39 -76.98
N GLY A 394 2.91 79.98 -77.54
CA GLY A 394 2.55 78.56 -77.73
C GLY A 394 1.36 78.28 -78.65
N GLY A 395 0.66 79.31 -79.13
CA GLY A 395 -0.47 79.15 -80.06
C GLY A 395 -0.04 78.82 -81.51
N PRO A 396 -0.97 78.35 -82.36
CA PRO A 396 -0.69 78.11 -83.78
C PRO A 396 -0.09 79.35 -84.44
N ASN A 397 1.04 79.18 -85.15
CA ASN A 397 1.81 80.24 -85.80
C ASN A 397 2.45 81.29 -84.85
N MET A 398 2.65 80.95 -83.57
CA MET A 398 3.44 81.73 -82.62
C MET A 398 4.79 81.04 -82.35
N SER A 399 5.84 81.82 -82.12
CA SER A 399 7.14 81.30 -81.66
C SER A 399 7.23 81.31 -80.13
N THR A 400 8.24 80.65 -79.56
CA THR A 400 8.50 80.55 -78.11
C THR A 400 9.15 81.81 -77.52
N ASN A 401 8.94 82.95 -78.18
CA ASN A 401 9.55 84.22 -77.83
C ASN A 401 9.06 84.69 -76.45
N LYS A 402 9.96 85.27 -75.67
CA LYS A 402 9.62 85.84 -74.36
C LYS A 402 8.97 87.20 -74.55
N ILE A 403 7.69 87.29 -74.21
CA ILE A 403 6.99 88.57 -74.15
C ILE A 403 7.29 89.23 -72.82
N ARG A 404 7.89 90.42 -72.87
CA ARG A 404 8.14 91.26 -71.69
C ARG A 404 7.25 92.50 -71.78
N LEU A 405 6.42 92.68 -70.76
CA LEU A 405 5.69 93.92 -70.52
C LEU A 405 6.34 94.61 -69.32
N GLY A 406 6.76 95.86 -69.51
CA GLY A 406 7.43 96.62 -68.47
C GLY A 406 7.12 98.09 -68.58
N TYR A 407 7.14 98.79 -67.44
CA TYR A 407 7.07 100.25 -67.42
C TYR A 407 8.47 100.82 -67.66
N ASN A 408 8.61 101.70 -68.64
CA ASN A 408 9.89 102.35 -68.94
C ASN A 408 10.12 103.59 -68.05
N SER A 409 11.35 104.10 -68.04
CA SER A 409 11.74 105.29 -67.29
C SER A 409 11.13 106.60 -67.82
N ALA A 410 10.57 106.59 -69.04
CA ALA A 410 9.79 107.69 -69.60
C ALA A 410 8.30 107.64 -69.18
N GLY A 411 7.92 106.70 -68.30
CA GLY A 411 6.59 106.62 -67.72
C GLY A 411 5.53 105.96 -68.61
N SER A 412 5.94 105.15 -69.59
CA SER A 412 5.01 104.40 -70.45
C SER A 412 5.17 102.90 -70.30
N LEU A 413 4.05 102.19 -70.39
CA LEU A 413 4.05 100.76 -70.59
C LEU A 413 4.62 100.44 -71.98
N ARG A 414 5.59 99.54 -72.01
CA ARG A 414 6.34 99.16 -73.20
C ARG A 414 6.27 97.65 -73.42
N LEU A 415 6.19 97.26 -74.69
CA LEU A 415 6.21 95.87 -75.10
C LEU A 415 7.57 95.56 -75.74
N GLN A 416 8.22 94.54 -75.19
CA GLN A 416 9.41 93.94 -75.80
C GLN A 416 9.11 92.47 -76.08
N VAL A 417 9.50 92.00 -77.26
CA VAL A 417 9.46 90.57 -77.60
C VAL A 417 10.90 90.14 -77.82
N ASP A 418 11.37 89.23 -76.95
CA ASP A 418 12.78 88.90 -76.78
C ASP A 418 13.65 90.16 -76.67
N VAL A 419 14.52 90.42 -77.64
CA VAL A 419 15.39 91.60 -77.64
C VAL A 419 14.79 92.76 -78.42
N THR A 420 13.76 92.53 -79.23
CA THR A 420 13.16 93.52 -80.12
C THR A 420 12.15 94.38 -79.36
N ASP A 421 12.35 95.68 -79.42
CA ASP A 421 11.50 96.67 -78.77
C ASP A 421 10.40 97.14 -79.72
N PHE A 422 9.14 96.92 -79.32
CA PHE A 422 7.95 97.33 -80.09
C PHE A 422 7.46 98.72 -79.67
N GLY A 423 8.14 99.36 -78.72
CA GLY A 423 7.82 100.69 -78.27
C GLY A 423 6.62 100.76 -77.33
N ASP A 424 6.14 101.98 -77.15
CA ASP A 424 5.15 102.32 -76.13
C ASP A 424 3.74 101.94 -76.60
N LEU A 425 3.04 101.12 -75.81
CA LEU A 425 1.63 100.85 -76.07
C LEU A 425 0.81 102.11 -75.86
N THR A 426 -0.04 102.43 -76.82
CA THR A 426 -0.96 103.56 -76.70
C THR A 426 -2.20 103.15 -75.91
N ASN A 427 -2.59 103.97 -74.95
CA ASN A 427 -3.78 103.80 -74.12
C ASN A 427 -4.42 105.19 -73.86
N ASP A 428 -5.58 105.20 -73.23
CA ASP A 428 -6.33 106.43 -72.95
C ASP A 428 -5.53 107.46 -72.16
N TYR A 429 -4.57 107.01 -71.35
CA TYR A 429 -3.69 107.87 -70.56
C TYR A 429 -2.64 108.60 -71.42
N ASN A 430 -2.05 107.94 -72.41
CA ASN A 430 -0.95 108.52 -73.21
C ASN A 430 -1.34 108.96 -74.65
N LEU A 431 -2.55 108.64 -75.12
CA LEU A 431 -3.05 108.99 -76.45
C LEU A 431 -3.10 110.52 -76.71
N PRO A 432 -3.61 111.38 -75.80
CA PRO A 432 -3.72 112.82 -76.06
C PRO A 432 -2.34 113.47 -76.24
N THR A 433 -1.36 113.08 -75.42
CA THR A 433 0.02 113.56 -75.48
C THR A 433 0.69 113.12 -76.78
N LYS A 434 0.44 111.89 -77.24
CA LYS A 434 0.95 111.39 -78.53
C LYS A 434 0.34 112.11 -79.73
N LEU A 435 -0.96 112.43 -79.71
CA LEU A 435 -1.63 113.19 -80.78
C LEU A 435 -1.14 114.65 -80.85
N ALA A 436 -0.93 115.30 -79.70
CA ALA A 436 -0.38 116.65 -79.64
C ALA A 436 1.04 116.74 -80.24
N GLY A 437 1.86 115.70 -80.03
CA GLY A 437 3.19 115.59 -80.66
C GLY A 437 3.20 115.52 -82.19
N LEU A 438 2.05 115.25 -82.83
CA LEU A 438 1.88 115.19 -84.30
C LEU A 438 1.43 116.53 -84.92
N GLY A 439 1.19 117.59 -84.13
CA GLY A 439 1.07 118.97 -84.64
C GLY A 439 -0.31 119.46 -85.11
N MET A 440 -1.42 118.86 -84.69
CA MET A 440 -2.79 119.33 -85.01
C MET A 440 -3.30 120.33 -83.95
N SER A 441 -3.55 121.63 -84.27
CA SER A 441 -3.47 122.71 -83.25
C SER A 441 -4.65 123.69 -82.98
N ALA A 442 -5.75 123.86 -83.73
CA ALA A 442 -6.82 124.81 -83.25
C ALA A 442 -8.25 124.60 -83.79
N ILE A 443 -9.22 124.66 -82.87
CA ILE A 443 -10.68 124.65 -83.08
C ILE A 443 -11.11 125.85 -83.94
N GLY A 444 -11.91 125.61 -84.98
CA GLY A 444 -12.54 126.68 -85.79
C GLY A 444 -11.85 127.05 -87.12
N SER A 445 -10.77 126.36 -87.51
CA SER A 445 -10.12 126.57 -88.82
C SER A 445 -10.96 126.05 -89.99
N TYR A 446 -11.79 125.04 -89.70
CA TYR A 446 -12.74 124.42 -90.60
C TYR A 446 -14.08 124.28 -89.89
N ALA A 447 -15.17 124.59 -90.60
CA ALA A 447 -16.51 124.48 -90.07
C ALA A 447 -17.47 123.93 -91.13
N PHE A 448 -18.35 123.01 -90.75
CA PHE A 448 -19.51 122.67 -91.57
C PHE A 448 -20.63 123.68 -91.29
N ALA A 449 -21.09 124.37 -92.33
CA ALA A 449 -22.01 125.50 -92.21
C ALA A 449 -22.98 125.59 -93.39
N ARG A 450 -24.00 126.46 -93.27
CA ARG A 450 -24.99 126.76 -94.32
C ARG A 450 -25.19 128.27 -94.46
N VAL A 451 -25.61 128.74 -95.64
CA VAL A 451 -25.91 130.17 -95.92
C VAL A 451 -27.35 130.52 -95.55
N ILE A 452 -27.58 131.65 -94.86
CA ILE A 452 -28.88 131.96 -94.24
C ILE A 452 -29.76 133.01 -94.95
N SER A 453 -29.22 133.86 -95.83
CA SER A 453 -30.01 134.79 -96.66
C SER A 453 -30.05 134.30 -98.10
N SER A 454 -31.17 134.43 -98.81
CA SER A 454 -31.27 134.12 -100.25
C SER A 454 -30.23 134.91 -101.05
N GLN A 455 -29.09 134.27 -101.31
CA GLN A 455 -28.12 134.67 -102.32
C GLN A 455 -28.33 133.73 -103.51
N GLY A 456 -28.13 134.23 -104.74
CA GLY A 456 -28.11 133.37 -105.93
C GLY A 456 -27.03 132.28 -105.83
N GLN A 457 -26.83 131.50 -106.89
CA GLN A 457 -25.82 130.42 -106.89
C GLN A 457 -24.43 130.90 -106.42
N VAL A 458 -23.82 130.20 -105.45
CA VAL A 458 -22.43 130.40 -105.02
C VAL A 458 -21.57 129.25 -105.54
N ASN A 459 -20.62 129.58 -106.41
CA ASN A 459 -19.67 128.61 -106.95
C ASN A 459 -18.62 128.19 -105.91
N GLN A 460 -17.98 127.04 -106.11
CA GLN A 460 -16.87 126.58 -105.28
C GLN A 460 -15.76 127.63 -105.21
N GLY A 461 -15.20 127.84 -104.03
CA GLY A 461 -14.24 128.93 -103.78
C GLY A 461 -14.89 130.30 -103.57
N GLY A 462 -16.22 130.39 -103.75
CA GLY A 462 -17.01 131.57 -103.44
C GLY A 462 -16.83 132.00 -101.99
N MET A 463 -16.74 133.31 -101.80
CA MET A 463 -16.43 133.94 -100.53
C MET A 463 -17.73 134.40 -99.88
N ILE A 464 -17.96 133.95 -98.64
CA ILE A 464 -19.16 134.30 -97.88
C ILE A 464 -18.72 134.87 -96.53
N ALA A 465 -19.29 136.03 -96.18
CA ALA A 465 -19.07 136.61 -94.86
C ALA A 465 -19.63 135.67 -93.78
N GLY A 466 -18.91 135.48 -92.68
CA GLY A 466 -19.34 134.63 -91.57
C GLY A 466 -20.67 135.09 -90.94
N SER A 467 -21.03 136.36 -91.09
CA SER A 467 -22.36 136.89 -90.73
C SER A 467 -23.51 136.26 -91.52
N ASN A 468 -23.23 135.68 -92.69
CA ASN A 468 -24.19 134.99 -93.54
C ASN A 468 -24.11 133.46 -93.41
N LEU A 469 -23.28 132.94 -92.50
CA LEU A 469 -23.11 131.51 -92.26
C LEU A 469 -23.62 131.13 -90.87
N ILE A 470 -24.33 130.02 -90.80
CA ILE A 470 -24.76 129.38 -89.56
C ILE A 470 -24.08 128.02 -89.44
N TYR A 471 -23.64 127.66 -88.23
CA TYR A 471 -23.14 126.31 -87.99
C TYR A 471 -24.24 125.29 -88.31
N SER A 472 -23.92 124.31 -89.14
CA SER A 472 -24.90 123.30 -89.50
C SER A 472 -25.10 122.34 -88.33
N SER A 473 -26.26 122.41 -87.66
CA SER A 473 -26.62 121.43 -86.61
C SER A 473 -27.13 120.14 -87.27
N THR A 474 -26.78 118.99 -86.71
CA THR A 474 -26.98 117.66 -87.32
C THR A 474 -28.40 117.08 -87.18
N ASN A 475 -29.36 117.78 -86.59
CA ASN A 475 -30.71 117.24 -86.35
C ASN A 475 -31.82 118.09 -87.01
N GLY A 476 -32.73 117.42 -87.72
CA GLY A 476 -33.76 118.05 -88.56
C GLY A 476 -34.83 118.85 -87.82
N GLY A 477 -35.26 119.97 -88.43
CA GLY A 477 -36.40 120.81 -88.03
C GLY A 477 -36.02 122.17 -87.44
N ASP A 478 -35.76 123.17 -88.29
CA ASP A 478 -35.60 124.58 -87.86
C ASP A 478 -36.99 125.23 -87.70
N GLY A 479 -37.67 124.93 -86.59
CA GLY A 479 -38.88 125.63 -86.17
C GLY A 479 -38.52 126.98 -85.53
N ALA A 480 -38.86 128.09 -86.20
CA ALA A 480 -39.04 129.49 -85.73
C ALA A 480 -38.08 130.13 -84.68
N GLY A 481 -37.05 129.46 -84.18
CA GLY A 481 -36.05 129.99 -83.24
C GLY A 481 -34.66 129.45 -83.56
N ASN A 482 -33.77 130.33 -84.02
CA ASN A 482 -32.40 130.02 -84.43
C ASN A 482 -31.54 129.55 -83.23
N ASN A 483 -31.21 128.26 -83.12
CA ASN A 483 -30.36 127.72 -82.04
C ASN A 483 -28.89 127.50 -82.41
N SER A 484 -28.54 127.50 -83.70
CA SER A 484 -27.14 127.58 -84.12
C SER A 484 -26.78 129.05 -84.29
N GLY A 485 -25.82 129.53 -83.51
CA GLY A 485 -25.33 130.90 -83.63
C GLY A 485 -24.77 131.16 -85.03
N LEU A 486 -24.90 132.41 -85.49
CA LEU A 486 -24.15 132.88 -86.64
C LEU A 486 -22.66 132.67 -86.40
N ILE A 487 -21.94 132.22 -87.42
CA ILE A 487 -20.48 132.16 -87.37
C ILE A 487 -19.93 133.57 -87.08
N GLY A 488 -20.57 134.61 -87.64
CA GLY A 488 -20.45 136.00 -87.20
C GLY A 488 -19.10 136.68 -87.45
N VAL A 489 -18.06 135.93 -87.80
CA VAL A 489 -16.69 136.41 -87.97
C VAL A 489 -16.10 136.02 -89.31
N GLY A 490 -15.28 136.92 -89.86
CA GLY A 490 -14.38 136.65 -90.99
C GLY A 490 -15.07 136.42 -92.33
N THR A 491 -14.25 136.14 -93.33
CA THR A 491 -14.69 135.69 -94.65
C THR A 491 -14.30 134.24 -94.83
N TRP A 492 -15.25 133.42 -95.27
CA TRP A 492 -15.10 131.98 -95.39
C TRP A 492 -15.19 131.57 -96.84
N ARG A 493 -14.30 130.66 -97.23
CA ARG A 493 -14.26 130.06 -98.55
C ARG A 493 -15.08 128.78 -98.53
N ALA A 494 -16.06 128.67 -99.42
CA ALA A 494 -16.80 127.43 -99.62
C ALA A 494 -15.95 126.37 -100.34
N HIS A 495 -15.88 125.15 -99.81
CA HIS A 495 -15.16 124.04 -100.45
C HIS A 495 -16.02 123.24 -101.46
N GLY A 496 -17.30 123.59 -101.65
CA GLY A 496 -18.19 123.07 -102.70
C GLY A 496 -19.13 124.15 -103.26
N ALA A 497 -19.66 123.95 -104.48
CA ALA A 497 -20.67 124.80 -105.10
C ALA A 497 -22.09 124.41 -104.63
N PHE A 498 -22.98 125.39 -104.42
CA PHE A 498 -24.33 125.11 -103.92
C PHE A 498 -25.36 126.19 -104.26
N SER A 499 -26.66 125.85 -104.22
CA SER A 499 -27.78 126.78 -104.42
C SER A 499 -28.84 126.64 -103.32
N SER A 500 -29.25 127.75 -102.71
CA SER A 500 -30.32 127.85 -101.71
C SER A 500 -30.28 126.82 -100.56
N SER A 501 -29.74 127.23 -99.40
CA SER A 501 -29.81 126.52 -98.10
C SER A 501 -29.02 125.21 -97.94
N GLU A 502 -28.18 124.82 -98.89
CA GLU A 502 -27.31 123.62 -98.77
C GLU A 502 -26.10 123.84 -97.83
N ARG A 503 -25.52 122.72 -97.34
CA ARG A 503 -24.43 122.69 -96.34
C ARG A 503 -23.11 122.27 -96.98
N THR A 504 -22.01 122.89 -96.60
CA THR A 504 -20.67 122.44 -97.02
C THR A 504 -19.62 122.72 -95.96
N LEU A 505 -18.41 122.22 -96.20
CA LEU A 505 -17.23 122.58 -95.42
C LEU A 505 -16.78 123.98 -95.85
N PHE A 506 -16.56 124.83 -94.86
CA PHE A 506 -15.99 126.14 -95.03
C PHE A 506 -14.64 126.20 -94.35
N GLN A 507 -13.70 126.85 -95.01
CA GLN A 507 -12.42 127.23 -94.44
C GLN A 507 -12.39 128.73 -94.26
N ARG A 508 -12.03 129.19 -93.06
CA ARG A 508 -11.86 130.62 -92.79
C ARG A 508 -10.60 131.12 -93.49
N VAL A 509 -10.72 132.19 -94.26
CA VAL A 509 -9.63 132.71 -95.12
C VAL A 509 -9.25 134.16 -94.81
N SER A 510 -10.08 134.91 -94.08
CA SER A 510 -9.69 136.14 -93.38
C SER A 510 -10.54 136.37 -92.14
#